data_AF-A0AAN6IPM1-F1
#
_entry.id   AF-A0AAN6IPM1-F1
#
_cell.length_a   1.000
_cell.length_b   1.000
_cell.length_c   1.000
_cell.angle_alpha   90.00
_cell.angle_beta   90.00
_cell.angle_gamma   90.00
#
_symmetry.space_group_name_H-M   'P 1'
#
loop_
_entity.id
_entity.type
_entity.pdbx_description
1 polymer ?
#
loop_
_entity_poly.entity_id
_entity_poly.type
_entity_poly.pdbx_seq_one_letter_code
_entity_poly.pdbx_strand_id
1 'polypeptide(L)'
;MCVLGSFIDYIQHDIRPSSEIQIRLGGRYQTAKGHMARILAYGSAKKQLYFESQTHTCPICMEEQSGRHCMQLSCTHVFCLECLRGYLDVLIREGNISRMICPHADCQAPDAGTAISDSELAKLVSNEQMTRIRRLRNQRRAETDSTNFAMCARTGCNLVAQNDAKIERLCVCKCGFVFCRVCRCTWHGVNHCAIKDVGELVEKYRQACMDEAEDGSSKERLYLEQRHGREIMRRYRTGVKP
;
A
#
# COMPACT_ATOMS: atom_id res chain seq x y z
N MET A 1 -11.64 -31.41 6.65
CA MET A 1 -12.61 -32.19 5.86
C MET A 1 -12.47 -32.08 4.32
N CYS A 2 -11.68 -31.16 3.74
CA CYS A 2 -11.69 -30.92 2.28
C CYS A 2 -10.47 -31.47 1.48
N VAL A 3 -9.53 -32.17 2.12
CA VAL A 3 -8.35 -32.76 1.45
C VAL A 3 -8.60 -34.22 1.07
N LEU A 4 -9.40 -34.93 1.88
CA LEU A 4 -9.78 -36.32 1.62
C LEU A 4 -10.67 -36.47 0.39
N GLY A 5 -11.61 -35.55 0.13
CA GLY A 5 -12.47 -35.62 -1.06
C GLY A 5 -11.68 -35.49 -2.38
N SER A 6 -10.69 -34.59 -2.43
CA SER A 6 -9.83 -34.44 -3.60
C SER A 6 -8.82 -35.59 -3.79
N PHE A 7 -8.48 -36.29 -2.71
CA PHE A 7 -7.64 -37.48 -2.72
C PHE A 7 -8.43 -38.73 -3.10
N ILE A 8 -9.70 -38.83 -2.68
CA ILE A 8 -10.62 -39.93 -3.00
C ILE A 8 -10.99 -39.90 -4.49
N ASP A 9 -11.31 -38.75 -5.08
CA ASP A 9 -11.55 -38.63 -6.54
C ASP A 9 -10.31 -39.03 -7.36
N TYR A 10 -9.11 -38.80 -6.82
CA TYR A 10 -7.85 -39.15 -7.45
C TYR A 10 -7.52 -40.65 -7.32
N ILE A 11 -7.93 -41.28 -6.21
CA ILE A 11 -7.68 -42.70 -5.90
C ILE A 11 -8.78 -43.62 -6.44
N GLN A 12 -10.03 -43.16 -6.58
CA GLN A 12 -11.14 -44.00 -7.06
C GLN A 12 -10.99 -44.50 -8.50
N HIS A 13 -10.03 -43.97 -9.26
CA HIS A 13 -9.73 -44.42 -10.62
C HIS A 13 -8.57 -45.44 -10.70
N ASP A 14 -7.81 -45.68 -9.63
CA ASP A 14 -6.70 -46.65 -9.60
C ASP A 14 -6.50 -47.27 -8.20
N ILE A 15 -6.82 -48.56 -8.10
CA ILE A 15 -6.79 -49.39 -6.90
C ILE A 15 -5.33 -49.72 -6.52
N ARG A 16 -4.93 -49.55 -5.24
CA ARG A 16 -4.11 -50.46 -4.35
C ARG A 16 -3.34 -49.69 -3.23
N PRO A 17 -2.85 -50.38 -2.16
CA PRO A 17 -2.87 -49.89 -0.78
C PRO A 17 -1.85 -48.79 -0.42
N SER A 18 -2.19 -48.08 0.64
CA SER A 18 -1.77 -46.74 1.05
C SER A 18 -0.28 -46.51 1.37
N SER A 19 0.59 -47.50 1.21
CA SER A 19 2.04 -47.36 1.46
C SER A 19 2.89 -47.28 0.18
N GLU A 20 2.30 -47.46 -1.02
CA GLU A 20 3.01 -47.46 -2.30
C GLU A 20 2.30 -46.59 -3.37
N ILE A 21 1.88 -45.37 -3.03
CA ILE A 21 1.30 -44.47 -4.04
C ILE A 21 2.41 -43.96 -4.96
N GLN A 22 2.67 -44.73 -6.02
CA GLN A 22 3.55 -44.41 -7.12
C GLN A 22 2.72 -43.88 -8.29
N ILE A 23 2.64 -42.56 -8.43
CA ILE A 23 1.89 -41.92 -9.52
C ILE A 23 2.71 -42.03 -10.82
N ARG A 24 2.22 -42.82 -11.77
CA ARG A 24 2.86 -43.04 -13.07
C ARG A 24 2.28 -42.08 -14.11
N LEU A 25 3.02 -41.03 -14.46
CA LEU A 25 2.77 -40.22 -15.65
C LEU A 25 3.93 -40.41 -16.63
N GLY A 26 3.66 -40.98 -17.81
CA GLY A 26 4.66 -41.09 -18.88
C GLY A 26 5.87 -42.00 -18.58
N GLY A 27 5.73 -42.99 -17.70
CA GLY A 27 6.71 -44.09 -17.59
C GLY A 27 7.96 -43.84 -16.74
N ARG A 28 8.00 -42.81 -15.88
CA ARG A 28 9.06 -42.66 -14.87
C ARG A 28 8.50 -42.35 -13.49
N TYR A 29 8.93 -43.11 -12.49
CA TYR A 29 8.62 -42.91 -11.07
C TYR A 29 9.52 -41.81 -10.49
N GLN A 30 8.96 -40.80 -9.81
CA GLN A 30 9.71 -39.75 -9.14
C GLN A 30 9.17 -39.49 -7.73
N THR A 31 10.07 -39.15 -6.79
CA THR A 31 9.85 -39.01 -5.35
C THR A 31 8.81 -37.94 -4.95
N ALA A 32 8.10 -38.18 -3.85
CA ALA A 32 6.93 -37.46 -3.32
C ALA A 32 7.04 -35.93 -3.15
N LYS A 33 8.24 -35.35 -2.96
CA LYS A 33 8.42 -33.89 -2.75
C LYS A 33 8.00 -33.02 -3.94
N GLY A 34 8.13 -33.52 -5.17
CA GLY A 34 7.73 -32.78 -6.38
C GLY A 34 6.23 -32.84 -6.69
N HIS A 35 5.51 -33.80 -6.10
CA HIS A 35 4.10 -34.06 -6.41
C HIS A 35 3.13 -33.24 -5.56
N MET A 36 3.50 -32.88 -4.33
CA MET A 36 2.62 -32.07 -3.46
C MET A 36 2.27 -30.73 -4.11
N ALA A 37 3.24 -30.03 -4.69
CA ALA A 37 2.99 -28.78 -5.40
C ALA A 37 2.03 -28.96 -6.59
N ARG A 38 2.18 -30.07 -7.34
CA ARG A 38 1.32 -30.39 -8.49
C ARG A 38 -0.11 -30.75 -8.06
N ILE A 39 -0.25 -31.51 -6.99
CA ILE A 39 -1.56 -31.89 -6.43
C ILE A 39 -2.28 -30.65 -5.89
N LEU A 40 -1.58 -29.77 -5.17
CA LEU A 40 -2.15 -28.50 -4.68
C LEU A 40 -2.53 -27.57 -5.83
N ALA A 41 -1.68 -27.44 -6.86
CA ALA A 41 -1.98 -26.65 -8.04
C ALA A 41 -3.19 -27.20 -8.81
N TYR A 42 -3.26 -28.52 -9.01
CA TYR A 42 -4.41 -29.18 -9.64
C TYR A 42 -5.70 -29.00 -8.82
N GLY A 43 -5.63 -29.18 -7.49
CA GLY A 43 -6.75 -28.96 -6.59
C GLY A 43 -7.26 -27.51 -6.63
N SER A 44 -6.35 -26.53 -6.65
CA SER A 44 -6.71 -25.12 -6.80
C SER A 44 -7.34 -24.84 -8.17
N ALA A 45 -6.78 -25.38 -9.25
CA ALA A 45 -7.31 -25.21 -10.60
C ALA A 45 -8.71 -25.85 -10.75
N LYS A 46 -8.91 -27.06 -10.22
CA LYS A 46 -10.22 -27.73 -10.25
C LYS A 46 -11.28 -26.97 -9.45
N LYS A 47 -10.92 -26.41 -8.28
CA LYS A 47 -11.80 -25.52 -7.50
C LYS A 47 -12.15 -24.25 -8.25
N GLN A 48 -11.18 -23.63 -8.91
CA GLN A 48 -11.39 -22.43 -9.71
C GLN A 48 -12.33 -22.70 -10.89
N LEU A 49 -12.12 -23.80 -11.62
CA LEU A 49 -13.01 -24.21 -12.72
C LEU A 49 -14.43 -24.49 -12.24
N TYR A 50 -14.57 -25.12 -11.06
CA TYR A 50 -15.88 -25.35 -10.45
C TYR A 50 -16.57 -24.02 -10.14
N PHE A 51 -15.87 -23.07 -9.50
CA PHE A 51 -16.39 -21.73 -9.25
C PHE A 51 -16.81 -21.03 -10.55
N GLU A 52 -15.97 -21.05 -11.58
CA GLU A 52 -16.27 -20.44 -12.88
C GLU A 52 -17.48 -21.07 -13.59
N SER A 53 -17.78 -22.34 -13.32
CA SER A 53 -18.95 -23.05 -13.86
C SER A 53 -20.27 -22.73 -13.14
N GLN A 54 -20.19 -22.17 -11.93
CA GLN A 54 -21.36 -21.80 -11.13
C GLN A 54 -21.82 -20.38 -11.43
N THR A 55 -23.08 -20.09 -11.09
CA THR A 55 -23.62 -18.72 -11.05
C THR A 55 -23.59 -18.21 -9.61
N HIS A 56 -23.31 -16.92 -9.47
CA HIS A 56 -23.25 -16.25 -8.19
C HIS A 56 -24.01 -14.92 -8.26
N THR A 57 -24.79 -14.63 -7.22
CA THR A 57 -25.50 -13.36 -7.09
C THR A 57 -24.60 -12.33 -6.44
N CYS A 58 -24.37 -11.20 -7.11
CA CYS A 58 -23.58 -10.12 -6.56
C CYS A 58 -24.41 -9.30 -5.54
N PRO A 59 -23.97 -9.12 -4.29
CA PRO A 59 -24.74 -8.38 -3.28
C PRO A 59 -24.78 -6.86 -3.51
N ILE A 60 -24.03 -6.33 -4.48
CA ILE A 60 -23.99 -4.88 -4.78
C ILE A 60 -25.02 -4.52 -5.87
N CYS A 61 -24.99 -5.22 -7.01
CA CYS A 61 -25.94 -4.99 -8.10
C CYS A 61 -27.17 -5.92 -8.06
N MET A 62 -27.17 -6.94 -7.20
CA MET A 62 -28.21 -7.98 -7.09
C MET A 62 -28.41 -8.82 -8.36
N GLU A 63 -27.45 -8.80 -9.29
CA GLU A 63 -27.50 -9.60 -10.52
C GLU A 63 -26.79 -10.95 -10.36
N GLU A 64 -27.30 -11.96 -11.07
CA GLU A 64 -26.64 -13.26 -11.22
C GLU A 64 -25.63 -13.21 -12.35
N GLN A 65 -24.39 -13.60 -12.02
CA GLN A 65 -23.27 -13.57 -12.95
C GLN A 65 -22.56 -14.94 -12.92
N SER A 66 -22.04 -15.37 -14.06
CA SER A 66 -21.15 -16.54 -14.12
C SER A 66 -19.92 -16.30 -13.24
N GLY A 67 -19.41 -17.34 -12.57
CA GLY A 67 -18.20 -17.27 -11.77
C GLY A 67 -16.98 -16.72 -12.52
N ARG A 68 -16.97 -16.75 -13.86
CA ARG A 68 -15.94 -16.09 -14.69
C ARG A 68 -15.93 -14.56 -14.57
N HIS A 69 -17.08 -13.96 -14.28
CA HIS A 69 -17.24 -12.52 -14.05
C HIS A 69 -17.29 -12.17 -12.58
N CYS A 70 -16.97 -13.12 -11.70
CA CYS A 70 -16.99 -12.93 -10.26
C CYS A 70 -15.61 -13.19 -9.66
N MET A 71 -15.37 -12.64 -8.47
CA MET A 71 -14.20 -12.94 -7.67
C MET A 71 -14.64 -13.25 -6.25
N GLN A 72 -14.12 -14.36 -5.72
CA GLN A 72 -14.20 -14.67 -4.30
C GLN A 72 -13.01 -14.02 -3.57
N LEU A 73 -13.31 -13.20 -2.56
CA LEU A 73 -12.29 -12.62 -1.68
C LEU A 73 -11.83 -13.64 -0.63
N SER A 74 -10.71 -13.36 0.02
CA SER A 74 -10.15 -14.12 1.14
C SER A 74 -11.11 -14.25 2.33
N CYS A 75 -12.05 -13.31 2.49
CA CYS A 75 -13.16 -13.38 3.45
C CYS A 75 -14.36 -14.22 2.98
N THR A 76 -14.18 -15.03 1.93
CA THR A 76 -15.16 -15.94 1.28
C THR A 76 -16.34 -15.29 0.55
N HIS A 77 -16.57 -13.98 0.70
CA HIS A 77 -17.60 -13.25 -0.03
C HIS A 77 -17.30 -13.16 -1.54
N VAL A 78 -18.36 -13.22 -2.35
CA VAL A 78 -18.29 -13.20 -3.82
C VAL A 78 -18.95 -11.94 -4.36
N PHE A 79 -18.29 -11.28 -5.31
CA PHE A 79 -18.80 -10.10 -6.00
C PHE A 79 -18.52 -10.20 -7.48
N CYS A 80 -19.34 -9.54 -8.31
CA CYS A 80 -18.99 -9.37 -9.72
C CYS A 80 -17.78 -8.41 -9.85
N LEU A 81 -16.96 -8.65 -10.88
CA LEU A 81 -15.73 -7.89 -11.12
C LEU A 81 -16.02 -6.41 -11.37
N GLU A 82 -17.15 -6.10 -12.02
CA GLU A 82 -17.54 -4.72 -12.35
C GLU A 82 -17.84 -3.91 -11.09
N CYS A 83 -18.70 -4.42 -10.20
CA CYS A 83 -19.01 -3.73 -8.94
C CYS A 83 -17.76 -3.59 -8.06
N LEU A 84 -16.94 -4.65 -7.97
CA LEU A 84 -15.75 -4.61 -7.13
C LEU A 84 -14.70 -3.63 -7.67
N ARG A 85 -14.52 -3.56 -8.99
CA ARG A 85 -13.67 -2.55 -9.65
C ARG A 85 -14.20 -1.14 -9.45
N GLY A 86 -15.49 -0.92 -9.63
CA GLY A 86 -16.13 0.39 -9.41
C GLY A 86 -15.98 0.87 -7.98
N TYR A 87 -16.21 -0.02 -7.01
CA TYR A 87 -15.99 0.25 -5.59
C TYR A 87 -14.55 0.69 -5.29
N LEU A 88 -13.57 -0.08 -5.79
CA LEU A 88 -12.16 0.23 -5.60
C LEU A 88 -11.77 1.54 -6.29
N ASP A 89 -12.27 1.81 -7.50
CA ASP A 89 -11.96 3.03 -8.23
C ASP A 89 -12.39 4.29 -7.47
N VAL A 90 -13.60 4.29 -6.89
CA VAL A 90 -14.08 5.39 -6.05
C VAL A 90 -13.14 5.62 -4.86
N LEU A 91 -12.76 4.55 -4.14
CA LEU A 91 -11.85 4.67 -3.00
C LEU A 91 -10.46 5.20 -3.40
N ILE A 92 -9.94 4.76 -4.55
CA ILE A 92 -8.63 5.20 -5.06
C ILE A 92 -8.68 6.67 -5.49
N ARG A 93 -9.77 7.08 -6.14
CA ARG A 93 -10.00 8.46 -6.58
C ARG A 93 -10.08 9.39 -5.39
N GLU A 94 -10.88 9.04 -4.38
CA GLU A 94 -11.07 9.82 -3.15
C GLU A 94 -9.87 9.76 -2.18
N GLY A 95 -8.93 8.83 -2.38
CA GLY A 95 -7.80 8.65 -1.46
C GLY A 95 -8.16 7.90 -0.17
N ASN A 96 -9.32 7.26 -0.12
CA ASN A 96 -9.87 6.53 1.02
C ASN A 96 -9.33 5.11 1.14
N ILE A 97 -8.00 4.94 1.06
CA ILE A 97 -7.32 3.64 1.18
C ILE A 97 -7.53 2.94 2.54
N SER A 98 -7.88 3.72 3.57
CA SER A 98 -8.41 3.31 4.89
C SER A 98 -9.51 2.25 4.82
N ARG A 99 -10.37 2.39 3.82
CA ARG A 99 -11.63 1.68 3.69
C ARG A 99 -11.59 0.67 2.55
N MET A 100 -10.41 0.24 2.09
CA MET A 100 -10.27 -0.85 1.12
C MET A 100 -10.54 -2.20 1.79
N ILE A 101 -11.78 -2.38 2.21
CA ILE A 101 -12.29 -3.55 2.90
C ILE A 101 -13.35 -4.27 2.05
N CYS A 102 -13.75 -5.47 2.48
CA CYS A 102 -14.88 -6.17 1.89
C CYS A 102 -16.15 -5.29 1.93
N PRO A 103 -16.86 -5.11 0.81
CA PRO A 103 -18.11 -4.34 0.77
C PRO A 103 -19.31 -4.98 1.49
N HIS A 104 -19.20 -6.24 1.93
CA HIS A 104 -20.31 -6.94 2.57
C HIS A 104 -20.53 -6.44 4.01
N ALA A 105 -21.77 -6.08 4.34
CA ALA A 105 -22.12 -5.46 5.64
C ALA A 105 -21.76 -6.33 6.86
N ASP A 106 -22.00 -7.64 6.76
CA ASP A 106 -21.75 -8.58 7.86
C ASP A 106 -20.39 -9.27 7.78
N CYS A 107 -19.41 -8.68 7.08
CA CYS A 107 -18.08 -9.29 6.94
C CYS A 107 -17.29 -9.22 8.27
N GLN A 108 -17.51 -10.20 9.14
CA GLN A 108 -16.86 -10.34 10.45
C GLN A 108 -15.63 -11.27 10.40
N ALA A 109 -14.74 -11.11 9.40
CA ALA A 109 -13.55 -11.94 9.30
C ALA A 109 -12.66 -11.74 10.56
N PRO A 110 -12.54 -12.74 11.47
CA PRO A 110 -12.08 -12.49 12.85
C PRO A 110 -10.59 -12.18 12.99
N ASP A 111 -9.73 -12.70 12.09
CA ASP A 111 -8.30 -12.76 12.39
C ASP A 111 -7.36 -12.22 11.28
N ALA A 112 -7.87 -11.86 10.09
CA ALA A 112 -6.99 -11.40 8.99
C ALA A 112 -7.63 -10.66 7.79
N GLY A 113 -8.95 -10.47 7.73
CA GLY A 113 -9.61 -10.53 6.41
C GLY A 113 -10.63 -9.46 6.02
N THR A 114 -10.82 -8.37 6.77
CA THR A 114 -11.67 -7.28 6.24
C THR A 114 -10.98 -6.53 5.12
N ALA A 115 -9.66 -6.32 5.19
CA ALA A 115 -8.91 -5.61 4.15
C ALA A 115 -8.66 -6.47 2.92
N ILE A 116 -8.84 -5.89 1.74
CA ILE A 116 -8.52 -6.54 0.47
C ILE A 116 -6.98 -6.58 0.33
N SER A 117 -6.45 -7.78 0.12
CA SER A 117 -5.00 -8.03 0.05
C SER A 117 -4.37 -7.46 -1.23
N ASP A 118 -3.06 -7.23 -1.20
CA ASP A 118 -2.34 -6.68 -2.36
C ASP A 118 -2.36 -7.60 -3.59
N SER A 119 -2.48 -8.92 -3.38
CA SER A 119 -2.60 -9.90 -4.47
C SER A 119 -3.99 -9.90 -5.09
N GLU A 120 -5.04 -9.62 -4.32
CA GLU A 120 -6.41 -9.42 -4.83
C GLU A 120 -6.52 -8.09 -5.58
N LEU A 121 -6.00 -7.00 -4.99
CA LEU A 121 -5.96 -5.69 -5.65
C LEU A 121 -5.24 -5.76 -7.00
N ALA A 122 -4.09 -6.44 -7.07
CA ALA A 122 -3.32 -6.58 -8.31
C ALA A 122 -4.09 -7.26 -9.46
N LYS A 123 -5.13 -8.04 -9.17
CA LYS A 123 -5.99 -8.66 -10.20
C LYS A 123 -7.15 -7.75 -10.63
N LEU A 124 -7.52 -6.79 -9.78
CA LEU A 124 -8.71 -5.97 -9.97
C LEU A 124 -8.39 -4.59 -10.55
N VAL A 125 -7.25 -4.01 -10.16
CA VAL A 125 -6.88 -2.63 -10.50
C VAL A 125 -5.68 -2.58 -11.46
N SER A 126 -5.55 -1.47 -12.18
CA SER A 126 -4.43 -1.25 -13.10
C SER A 126 -3.10 -1.04 -12.36
N ASN A 127 -1.98 -1.19 -13.07
CA ASN A 127 -0.65 -0.89 -12.52
C ASN A 127 -0.52 0.56 -12.02
N GLU A 128 -1.18 1.51 -12.69
CA GLU A 128 -1.21 2.90 -12.29
C GLU A 128 -1.98 3.09 -10.98
N GLN A 129 -3.17 2.48 -10.88
CA GLN A 129 -3.97 2.47 -9.66
C GLN A 129 -3.21 1.82 -8.50
N MET A 130 -2.52 0.69 -8.73
CA MET A 130 -1.64 0.06 -7.72
C MET A 130 -0.52 1.00 -7.26
N THR A 131 0.09 1.74 -8.19
CA THR A 131 1.13 2.73 -7.86
C THR A 131 0.56 3.86 -7.02
N ARG A 132 -0.64 4.35 -7.36
CA ARG A 132 -1.36 5.36 -6.57
C ARG A 132 -1.70 4.85 -5.16
N ILE A 133 -2.20 3.62 -5.01
CA ILE A 133 -2.48 2.99 -3.72
C ILE A 133 -1.21 2.96 -2.85
N ARG A 134 -0.10 2.48 -3.41
CA ARG A 134 1.19 2.43 -2.70
C ARG A 134 1.64 3.82 -2.25
N ARG A 135 1.53 4.82 -3.12
CA ARG A 135 1.83 6.22 -2.79
C ARG A 135 0.97 6.74 -1.64
N LEU A 136 -0.34 6.52 -1.70
CA LEU A 136 -1.28 6.96 -0.65
C LEU A 136 -0.99 6.29 0.70
N ARG A 137 -0.66 4.98 0.70
CA ARG A 137 -0.30 4.25 1.93
C ARG A 137 0.99 4.80 2.54
N ASN A 138 1.98 5.05 1.70
CA ASN A 138 3.26 5.63 2.11
C ASN A 138 3.10 7.06 2.64
N GLN A 139 2.26 7.86 1.98
CA GLN A 139 1.94 9.21 2.41
C GLN A 139 1.28 9.20 3.79
N ARG A 140 0.23 8.40 3.97
CA ARG A 140 -0.44 8.25 5.28
C ARG A 140 0.53 7.83 6.37
N ARG A 141 1.43 6.87 6.10
CA ARG A 141 2.46 6.44 7.05
C ARG A 141 3.40 7.59 7.45
N ALA A 142 3.86 8.38 6.48
CA ALA A 142 4.74 9.52 6.73
C ALA A 142 4.02 10.67 7.48
N GLU A 143 2.72 10.83 7.29
CA GLU A 143 1.89 11.81 8.01
C GLU A 143 1.62 11.36 9.45
N THR A 144 1.31 10.08 9.66
CA THR A 144 1.06 9.51 11.00
C THR A 144 2.30 9.52 11.88
N ASP A 145 3.48 9.23 11.32
CA ASP A 145 4.75 9.23 12.05
C ASP A 145 5.79 10.08 11.32
N SER A 146 5.56 11.40 11.37
CA SER A 146 6.44 12.41 10.73
C SER A 146 7.79 12.60 11.44
N THR A 147 7.92 12.07 12.66
CA THR A 147 9.16 12.08 13.44
C THR A 147 10.15 11.07 12.88
N ASN A 148 9.70 9.86 12.54
CA ASN A 148 10.58 8.82 12.02
C ASN A 148 10.57 8.70 10.50
N PHE A 149 9.51 9.17 9.84
CA PHE A 149 9.32 8.95 8.41
C PHE A 149 9.04 10.24 7.65
N ALA A 150 9.43 10.24 6.37
CA ALA A 150 9.11 11.29 5.41
C ALA A 150 8.88 10.68 4.03
N MET A 151 8.01 11.28 3.21
CA MET A 151 7.93 10.88 1.80
C MET A 151 9.25 11.16 1.09
N CYS A 152 9.73 10.25 0.25
CA CYS A 152 10.91 10.47 -0.57
C CYS A 152 10.73 11.71 -1.45
N ALA A 153 11.73 12.58 -1.50
CA ALA A 153 11.68 13.79 -2.32
C ALA A 153 12.08 13.56 -3.80
N ARG A 154 12.57 12.36 -4.17
CA ARG A 154 12.85 12.00 -5.56
C ARG A 154 11.54 11.82 -6.33
N THR A 155 11.38 12.59 -7.40
CA THR A 155 10.27 12.43 -8.35
C THR A 155 10.18 10.99 -8.84
N GLY A 156 8.99 10.39 -8.74
CA GLY A 156 8.72 9.01 -9.18
C GLY A 156 9.05 7.90 -8.17
N CYS A 157 9.75 8.18 -7.07
CA CYS A 157 10.11 7.13 -6.09
C CYS A 157 8.92 6.61 -5.28
N ASN A 158 8.02 7.50 -4.82
CA ASN A 158 6.85 7.18 -4.01
C ASN A 158 7.08 6.36 -2.72
N LEU A 159 8.33 6.05 -2.35
CA LEU A 159 8.68 5.33 -1.13
C LEU A 159 8.72 6.25 0.10
N VAL A 160 8.59 5.64 1.26
CA VAL A 160 8.89 6.29 2.55
C VAL A 160 10.39 6.25 2.80
N ALA A 161 10.95 7.40 3.13
CA ALA A 161 12.30 7.57 3.63
C ALA A 161 12.30 7.58 5.17
N GLN A 162 13.39 7.10 5.76
CA GLN A 162 13.59 7.12 7.20
C GLN A 162 14.38 8.37 7.58
N ASN A 163 13.91 9.05 8.61
CA ASN A 163 14.63 10.17 9.22
C ASN A 163 15.79 9.61 10.04
N ASP A 164 16.96 10.24 9.94
CA ASP A 164 18.10 9.86 10.76
C ASP A 164 17.86 10.25 12.22
N ALA A 165 18.21 9.36 13.14
CA ALA A 165 17.99 9.58 14.57
C ALA A 165 19.02 10.54 15.19
N LYS A 166 20.19 10.69 14.58
CA LYS A 166 21.32 11.48 15.11
C LYS A 166 21.54 12.76 14.34
N ILE A 167 21.45 12.70 13.01
CA ILE A 167 21.70 13.82 12.13
C ILE A 167 20.37 14.52 11.86
N GLU A 168 20.20 15.68 12.48
CA GLU A 168 19.00 16.50 12.29
C GLU A 168 18.76 16.76 10.79
N ARG A 169 17.50 16.64 10.38
CA ARG A 169 17.01 16.91 9.02
C ARG A 169 17.45 15.92 7.94
N LEU A 170 18.30 14.94 8.22
CA LEU A 170 18.69 13.93 7.24
C LEU A 170 17.58 12.90 7.03
N CYS A 171 17.26 12.62 5.77
CA CYS A 171 16.41 11.50 5.37
C CYS A 171 17.16 10.57 4.41
N VAL A 172 17.06 9.27 4.64
CA VAL A 172 17.59 8.24 3.75
C VAL A 172 16.46 7.40 3.19
N CYS A 173 16.34 7.37 1.88
CA CYS A 173 15.38 6.52 1.19
C CYS A 173 16.04 5.24 0.68
N LYS A 174 15.29 4.13 0.67
CA LYS A 174 15.74 2.85 0.11
C LYS A 174 16.06 2.91 -1.39
N CYS A 175 15.59 3.92 -2.13
CA CYS A 175 16.01 4.15 -3.52
C CYS A 175 17.43 4.73 -3.66
N GLY A 176 18.13 4.93 -2.55
CA GLY A 176 19.46 5.55 -2.49
C GLY A 176 19.43 7.08 -2.50
N PHE A 177 18.25 7.73 -2.52
CA PHE A 177 18.20 9.19 -2.41
C PHE A 177 18.35 9.63 -0.96
N VAL A 178 19.28 10.54 -0.74
CA VAL A 178 19.57 11.15 0.56
C VAL A 178 19.24 12.64 0.46
N PHE A 179 18.34 13.12 1.31
CA PHE A 179 17.77 14.45 1.20
C PHE A 179 17.48 15.09 2.55
N CYS A 180 17.33 16.41 2.56
CA CYS A 180 16.94 17.16 3.74
C CYS A 180 15.41 17.14 3.92
N ARG A 181 14.92 16.71 5.09
CA ARG A 181 13.48 16.60 5.41
C ARG A 181 12.75 17.94 5.35
N VAL A 182 13.47 19.04 5.53
CA VAL A 182 12.95 20.41 5.56
C VAL A 182 12.74 20.95 4.15
N CYS A 183 13.82 21.11 3.39
CA CYS A 183 13.78 21.72 2.06
C CYS A 183 13.47 20.73 0.95
N ARG A 184 13.49 19.42 1.26
CA ARG A 184 13.26 18.32 0.32
C ARG A 184 14.26 18.29 -0.84
N CYS A 185 15.38 19.00 -0.74
CA CYS A 185 16.48 18.96 -1.70
C CYS A 185 17.56 17.95 -1.26
N THR A 186 18.53 17.67 -2.14
CA THR A 186 19.69 16.84 -1.83
C THR A 186 20.33 17.27 -0.50
N TRP A 187 20.77 16.29 0.28
CA TRP A 187 21.41 16.56 1.56
C TRP A 187 22.61 17.50 1.41
N HIS A 188 22.61 18.56 2.21
CA HIS A 188 23.59 19.65 2.13
C HIS A 188 24.44 19.79 3.41
N GLY A 189 24.32 18.83 4.34
CA GLY A 189 25.10 18.83 5.58
C GLY A 189 24.72 19.98 6.50
N VAL A 190 25.74 20.63 7.07
CA VAL A 190 25.61 21.80 7.94
C VAL A 190 25.23 23.07 7.20
N ASN A 191 25.27 23.07 5.87
CA ASN A 191 24.86 24.23 5.08
C ASN A 191 23.37 24.50 5.27
N HIS A 192 22.99 25.77 5.14
CA HIS A 192 21.59 26.18 5.21
C HIS A 192 20.80 25.60 4.03
N CYS A 193 19.49 25.45 4.22
CA CYS A 193 18.61 25.06 3.14
C CYS A 193 18.63 26.12 2.04
N ALA A 194 18.86 25.72 0.78
CA ALA A 194 18.62 26.57 -0.39
C ALA A 194 17.11 26.66 -0.62
N ILE A 195 16.47 27.61 0.07
CA ILE A 195 15.03 27.82 -0.01
C ILE A 195 14.73 28.46 -1.36
N LYS A 196 13.93 27.77 -2.19
CA LYS A 196 13.35 28.35 -3.40
C LYS A 196 12.30 29.37 -2.95
N ASP A 197 12.39 30.59 -3.46
CA ASP A 197 11.50 31.72 -3.14
C ASP A 197 11.69 32.37 -1.76
N VAL A 198 12.95 32.71 -1.46
CA VAL A 198 13.32 33.52 -0.28
C VAL A 198 12.44 34.77 -0.14
N GLY A 199 12.07 35.44 -1.24
CA GLY A 199 11.28 36.67 -1.21
C GLY A 199 9.88 36.48 -0.58
N GLU A 200 9.14 35.47 -1.03
CA GLU A 200 7.81 35.17 -0.47
C GLU A 200 7.92 34.69 0.99
N LEU A 201 8.94 33.90 1.30
CA LEU A 201 9.20 33.43 2.66
C LEU A 201 9.51 34.59 3.63
N VAL A 202 10.33 35.56 3.20
CA VAL A 202 10.66 36.74 4.01
C VAL A 202 9.39 37.52 4.31
N GLU A 203 8.52 37.70 3.33
CA GLU A 203 7.30 38.47 3.49
C GLU A 203 6.33 37.79 4.47
N LYS A 204 6.12 36.48 4.32
CA LYS A 204 5.36 35.66 5.28
C LYS A 204 5.93 35.76 6.70
N TYR A 205 7.25 35.73 6.84
CA TYR A 205 7.90 35.85 8.15
C TYR A 205 7.79 37.26 8.74
N ARG A 206 7.81 38.31 7.92
CA ARG A 206 7.57 39.70 8.38
C ARG A 206 6.14 39.87 8.88
N GLN A 207 5.15 39.39 8.13
CA GLN A 207 3.74 39.42 8.54
C GLN A 207 3.55 38.67 9.86
N ALA A 208 4.07 37.44 9.96
CA ALA A 208 4.03 36.66 11.20
C ALA A 208 4.77 37.32 12.39
N CYS A 209 5.71 38.24 12.13
CA CYS A 209 6.36 39.03 13.18
C CYS A 209 5.56 40.27 13.59
N MET A 210 4.69 40.80 12.72
CA MET A 210 3.79 41.92 13.04
C MET A 210 2.54 41.46 13.77
N ASP A 211 2.10 40.22 13.54
CA ASP A 211 0.96 39.58 14.20
C ASP A 211 1.32 39.11 15.63
N GLU A 212 1.83 40.02 16.47
CA GLU A 212 2.16 39.73 17.86
C GLU A 212 0.88 39.34 18.65
N ALA A 213 0.77 38.08 19.05
CA ALA A 213 -0.18 37.66 20.08
C ALA A 213 0.25 38.22 21.44
N GLU A 214 -0.67 38.30 22.42
CA GLU A 214 -0.42 38.83 23.78
C GLU A 214 0.76 38.16 24.53
N ASP A 215 1.27 37.02 24.03
CA ASP A 215 2.42 36.28 24.56
C ASP A 215 3.77 36.60 23.86
N GLY A 216 3.79 37.52 22.89
CA GLY A 216 4.99 37.91 22.13
C GLY A 216 5.49 36.86 21.13
N SER A 217 4.69 35.82 20.83
CA SER A 217 5.07 34.76 19.90
C SER A 217 3.95 34.33 18.94
N SER A 218 4.05 34.75 17.67
CA SER A 218 3.20 34.19 16.61
C SER A 218 3.53 32.71 16.37
N LYS A 219 2.51 31.84 16.40
CA LYS A 219 2.65 30.40 16.07
C LYS A 219 3.25 30.19 14.68
N GLU A 220 2.86 31.04 13.73
CA GLU A 220 3.38 30.99 12.36
C GLU A 220 4.86 31.38 12.32
N ARG A 221 5.26 32.41 13.08
CA ARG A 221 6.67 32.79 13.23
C ARG A 221 7.50 31.66 13.80
N LEU A 222 7.04 31.02 14.87
CA LEU A 222 7.74 29.88 15.50
C LEU A 222 7.86 28.71 14.54
N TYR A 223 6.81 28.40 13.78
CA TYR A 223 6.82 27.37 12.74
C TYR A 223 7.88 27.67 11.67
N LEU A 224 7.94 28.90 11.17
CA LEU A 224 8.92 29.33 10.18
C LEU A 224 10.36 29.30 10.72
N GLU A 225 10.58 29.74 11.96
CA GLU A 225 11.88 29.66 12.66
C GLU A 225 12.32 28.20 12.88
N GLN A 226 11.39 27.31 13.23
CA GLN A 226 11.66 25.89 13.44
C GLN A 226 11.95 25.17 12.11
N ARG A 227 11.22 25.54 11.05
CA ARG A 227 11.37 24.93 9.73
C ARG A 227 12.65 25.40 9.04
N HIS A 228 12.92 26.69 8.98
CA HIS A 228 14.00 27.25 8.18
C HIS A 228 15.24 27.65 8.99
N GLY A 229 15.15 27.60 10.32
CA GLY A 229 16.19 28.04 11.25
C GLY A 229 15.98 29.50 11.65
N ARG A 230 15.82 29.74 12.96
CA ARG A 230 15.58 31.08 13.55
C ARG A 230 16.55 32.14 13.04
N GLU A 231 17.84 31.82 13.03
CA GLU A 231 18.89 32.75 12.63
C GLU A 231 18.85 33.06 11.13
N ILE A 232 18.52 32.07 10.30
CA ILE A 232 18.36 32.24 8.86
C ILE A 232 17.15 33.15 8.57
N MET A 233 16.02 32.92 9.24
CA MET A 233 14.82 33.75 9.08
C MET A 233 15.05 35.19 9.52
N ARG A 234 15.78 35.41 10.62
CA ARG A 234 16.18 36.75 11.08
C ARG A 234 17.10 37.46 10.08
N ARG A 235 18.07 36.76 9.49
CA ARG A 235 18.97 37.32 8.46
C ARG A 235 18.22 37.67 7.17
N TYR A 236 17.31 36.81 6.74
CA TYR A 236 16.45 37.07 5.60
C TYR A 236 15.54 38.28 5.84
N ARG A 237 15.04 38.47 7.07
CA ARG A 237 14.28 39.68 7.46
C ARG A 237 15.09 40.96 7.28
N THR A 238 16.37 40.95 7.64
CA THR A 238 17.28 42.12 7.56
C THR A 238 17.91 42.32 6.18
N GLY A 239 17.55 41.51 5.18
CA GLY A 239 17.97 41.72 3.78
C GLY A 239 19.39 41.25 3.45
N VAL A 240 20.07 40.54 4.36
CA VAL A 240 21.40 39.97 4.10
C VAL A 240 21.21 38.62 3.42
N LYS A 241 21.35 38.58 2.09
CA LYS A 241 21.47 37.31 1.35
C LYS A 241 22.80 36.63 1.72
N PRO A 242 22.85 35.28 1.74
CA PRO A 242 24.10 34.55 1.89
C PRO A 242 25.09 34.87 0.76
#